data_AF-A0A930M8I5-F1
#
_entry.id   AF-A0A930M8I5-F1
#
_cell.length_a   1.000
_cell.length_b   1.000
_cell.length_c   1.000
_cell.angle_alpha   90.00
_cell.angle_beta   90.00
_cell.angle_gamma   90.00
#
_symmetry.space_group_name_H-M   'P 1'
#
loop_
_entity.id
_entity.type
_entity.pdbx_description
1 polymer ?
#
loop_
_entity_poly.entity_id
_entity_poly.type
_entity_poly.pdbx_seq_one_letter_code
_entity_poly.pdbx_strand_id
1 'polypeptide(L)' 'MVNALERLKNAPVLIIGDMVADVYLDGTIARISREAPVLVLEQREERVVAGGAANVAN' A
#
# COMPACT_ATOMS: atom_id res chain seq x y z
N MET A 1 24.43 21.99 -0.41
CA MET A 1 23.43 20.94 -0.12
C MET A 1 22.15 21.54 0.47
N VAL A 2 22.23 22.35 1.54
CA VAL A 2 21.07 23.02 2.18
C VAL A 2 20.18 23.79 1.18
N ASN A 3 20.77 24.50 0.22
CA ASN A 3 20.04 25.26 -0.81
C ASN A 3 19.17 24.42 -1.75
N ALA A 4 19.47 23.14 -1.96
CA ALA A 4 18.67 22.30 -2.86
C ALA A 4 17.34 21.88 -2.21
N LEU A 5 17.36 21.60 -0.91
CA LEU A 5 16.16 21.25 -0.13
C LEU A 5 15.17 22.41 -0.09
N GLU A 6 15.66 23.64 0.12
CA GLU A 6 14.82 24.84 0.11
C GLU A 6 14.11 25.06 -1.23
N ARG A 7 14.75 24.72 -2.35
CA ARG A 7 14.15 24.85 -3.68
C ARG A 7 13.09 23.79 -3.98
N LEU A 8 13.16 22.62 -3.34
CA LEU A 8 12.22 21.52 -3.55
C LEU A 8 10.92 21.70 -2.76
N LYS A 9 10.94 22.42 -1.64
CA LYS A 9 9.82 22.54 -0.69
C LYS A 9 8.50 22.96 -1.33
N ASN A 10 8.53 23.75 -2.40
CA ASN A 10 7.35 24.26 -3.11
C ASN A 10 7.44 24.02 -4.63
N ALA A 11 8.30 23.12 -5.08
CA ALA A 11 8.42 22.83 -6.51
C ALA A 11 7.13 22.15 -6.99
N PRO A 12 6.45 22.66 -8.04
CA PRO A 12 5.30 21.97 -8.59
C PRO A 12 5.73 20.66 -9.23
N VAL A 13 5.03 19.56 -8.89
CA VAL A 13 5.28 18.22 -9.44
C VAL A 13 3.98 17.70 -10.06
N LEU A 14 4.08 17.23 -11.31
CA LEU A 14 2.99 16.53 -11.99
C LEU A 14 3.29 15.03 -11.95
N ILE A 15 2.33 14.25 -11.43
CA ILE A 15 2.40 12.79 -11.37
C ILE A 15 1.42 12.23 -12.38
N ILE A 16 1.90 11.36 -13.28
CA ILE A 16 1.08 10.66 -14.28
C ILE A 16 1.34 9.18 -14.14
N GLY A 17 0.30 8.41 -13.88
CA GLY A 17 0.36 6.95 -13.75
C GLY A 17 -0.89 6.40 -13.10
N ASP A 18 -0.93 5.08 -12.95
CA ASP A 18 -2.10 4.39 -12.40
C ASP A 18 -2.19 4.52 -10.89
N MET A 19 -3.39 4.77 -10.41
CA MET A 19 -3.71 4.74 -8.98
C MET A 19 -4.16 3.35 -8.59
N VAL A 20 -3.52 2.78 -7.56
CA VAL A 20 -3.85 1.46 -7.03
C VAL A 20 -4.11 1.61 -5.53
N ALA A 21 -4.93 0.72 -4.97
CA ALA A 21 -5.10 0.59 -3.54
C ALA A 21 -4.36 -0.68 -3.08
N ASP A 22 -3.34 -0.50 -2.24
CA ASP A 22 -2.63 -1.62 -1.64
C ASP A 22 -3.39 -2.03 -0.38
N VAL A 23 -3.95 -3.25 -0.40
CA VAL A 23 -4.79 -3.78 0.68
C VAL A 23 -4.00 -4.80 1.49
N TYR A 24 -3.88 -4.54 2.79
CA TYR A 24 -3.23 -5.42 3.75
C TYR A 24 -4.30 -6.07 4.63
N LEU A 25 -4.28 -7.40 4.71
CA LEU A 25 -5.17 -8.19 5.55
C LEU A 25 -4.37 -8.80 6.69
N ASP A 26 -4.68 -8.39 7.92
CA ASP A 26 -4.06 -8.93 9.12
C ASP A 26 -5.02 -9.93 9.79
N GLY A 27 -4.50 -11.07 10.23
CA GLY A 27 -5.32 -12.14 10.78
C GLY A 27 -4.51 -13.31 11.32
N THR A 28 -5.20 -14.34 11.80
CA THR A 28 -4.57 -15.58 12.29
C THR A 28 -4.94 -16.76 11.41
N ILE A 29 -4.01 -17.69 11.19
CA ILE A 29 -4.31 -18.91 10.43
C ILE A 29 -5.22 -19.80 11.28
N ALA A 30 -6.42 -20.07 10.80
CA ALA A 30 -7.40 -20.86 11.52
C ALA A 30 -7.20 -22.37 11.30
N ARG A 31 -6.90 -22.78 10.06
CA ARG A 31 -6.72 -24.18 9.65
C ARG A 31 -6.15 -24.31 8.24
N ILE A 32 -5.83 -25.54 7.85
CA ILE A 32 -5.63 -25.94 6.44
C ILE A 32 -7.01 -26.25 5.83
N SER A 33 -7.25 -25.81 4.58
CA SER A 33 -8.48 -26.08 3.85
C SER A 33 -8.64 -27.58 3.54
N ARG A 34 -9.89 -28.06 3.55
CA ARG A 34 -10.24 -29.45 3.17
C ARG A 34 -10.45 -29.61 1.66
N GLU A 35 -10.58 -28.51 0.92
CA GLU A 35 -10.87 -28.50 -0.52
C GLU A 35 -9.60 -28.42 -1.37
N ALA A 36 -8.54 -27.81 -0.84
CA ALA A 36 -7.26 -27.63 -1.49
C ALA A 36 -6.15 -27.43 -0.45
N PRO A 37 -4.87 -27.67 -0.79
CA PRO A 37 -3.74 -27.49 0.14
C PRO A 37 -3.38 -26.00 0.32
N VAL A 38 -4.32 -25.23 0.85
CA VAL A 38 -4.19 -23.78 1.15
C VAL A 38 -4.58 -23.48 2.59
N LEU A 39 -4.06 -22.39 3.13
CA LEU A 39 -4.38 -21.93 4.49
C LEU A 39 -5.66 -21.10 4.48
N VAL A 40 -6.47 -21.25 5.54
CA VAL A 40 -7.62 -20.39 5.79
C VAL A 40 -7.22 -19.33 6.82
N LEU A 41 -7.18 -18.08 6.39
CA LEU A 41 -6.96 -16.91 7.25
C LEU A 41 -8.28 -16.50 7.90
N GLU A 42 -8.30 -16.36 9.23
CA GLU A 42 -9.33 -15.64 9.95
C GLU A 42 -8.89 -14.16 10.04
N GLN A 43 -9.47 -13.34 9.16
CA GLN A 43 -9.18 -11.91 9.08
C GLN A 43 -9.64 -11.19 10.35
N ARG A 44 -8.80 -10.28 10.84
CA ARG A 44 -9.07 -9.44 12.02
C ARG A 44 -9.10 -7.96 11.67
N GLU A 45 -8.18 -7.52 10.83
CA GLU A 45 -8.04 -6.13 10.43
C GLU A 45 -7.74 -6.02 8.93
N GLU A 46 -8.13 -4.90 8.35
CA GLU A 46 -7.80 -4.51 6.99
C GLU A 46 -7.25 -3.10 7.00
N ARG A 47 -6.17 -2.88 6.24
CA ARG A 47 -5.61 -1.55 6.01
C ARG A 47 -5.47 -1.31 4.53
N VAL A 48 -6.05 -0.21 4.06
CA VAL A 48 -5.92 0.23 2.67
C VAL A 48 -4.98 1.42 2.63
N VAL A 49 -3.95 1.36 1.80
CA VAL A 49 -3.02 2.47 1.59
C VAL A 49 -2.95 2.82 0.10
N ALA A 50 -2.52 4.04 -0.18
CA ALA A 50 -2.28 4.48 -1.54
C ALA A 50 -1.12 3.67 -2.15
N GLY A 51 -1.37 3.06 -3.31
CA GLY A 51 -0.39 2.31 -4.10
C GLY A 51 -0.18 2.96 -5.48
N GLY A 52 0.85 2.51 -6.19
CA GLY A 52 1.19 3.04 -7.51
C GLY A 52 1.45 4.56 -7.51
N ALA A 53 0.91 5.28 -8.49
CA ALA A 53 1.04 6.73 -8.60
C ALA A 53 0.42 7.49 -7.41
N ALA A 54 -0.56 6.88 -6.73
CA ALA A 54 -1.16 7.47 -5.54
C ALA A 54 -0.18 7.51 -4.36
N ASN A 55 0.69 6.49 -4.21
CA ASN A 55 1.74 6.50 -3.19
C ASN A 55 2.78 7.61 -3.44
N VAL A 56 3.09 7.89 -4.71
CA VAL A 56 4.04 8.94 -5.10
C VAL A 56 3.50 10.34 -4.76
N ALA A 57 2.18 10.49 -4.69
CA ALA A 57 1.51 11.76 -4.39
C ALA A 57 1.26 12.01 -2.89
N ASN A 58 1.43 10.99 -2.04
CA ASN A 58 1.08 11.00 -0.62
C ASN A 58 2.19 11.57 0.28
#